data_AF-A0A6C0LCA6-F1
#
_entry.id   AF-A0A6C0LCA6-F1
#
_cell.length_a   1.000
_cell.length_b   1.000
_cell.length_c   1.000
_cell.angle_alpha   90.00
_cell.angle_beta   90.00
_cell.angle_gamma   90.00
#
_symmetry.space_group_name_H-M   'P 1'
#
loop_
_entity.id
_entity.type
_entity.pdbx_description
1 polymer ?
#
loop_
_entity_poly.entity_id
_entity_poly.type
_entity_poly.pdbx_seq_one_letter_code
_entity_poly.pdbx_strand_id
1 'polypeptide(L)'
;MNIYMLIVTLIILTSFLIAVYLGKYYASIPALVVFITSVYFWSNPEDKTRMYIDIIAVQIGMYFSIFYAYSYMDSKKFRTYISILAAGLIYYLFAILIWNLNPYITEENAGFYKTITLMLHSMGTLIANYSNVFMYLTVL
;
A
#
# COMPACT_ATOMS: atom_id res chain seq x y z
N MET A 1 -8.69 1.14 16.20
CA MET A 1 -8.38 1.11 14.75
C MET A 1 -9.67 1.25 13.96
N ASN A 2 -9.75 2.17 13.00
CA ASN A 2 -10.93 2.36 12.13
C ASN A 2 -11.12 1.13 11.22
N ILE A 3 -12.37 0.75 10.89
CA ILE A 3 -12.70 -0.40 10.04
C ILE A 3 -12.02 -0.34 8.67
N TYR A 4 -11.90 0.85 8.07
CA TYR A 4 -11.17 1.03 6.81
C TYR A 4 -9.69 0.66 6.95
N MET A 5 -9.09 1.02 8.08
CA MET A 5 -7.68 0.70 8.35
C MET A 5 -7.49 -0.78 8.64
N LEU A 6 -8.42 -1.41 9.36
CA LEU A 6 -8.43 -2.85 9.53
C LEU A 6 -8.45 -3.58 8.18
N ILE A 7 -9.31 -3.14 7.26
CA ILE A 7 -9.42 -3.73 5.91
C ILE A 7 -8.10 -3.56 5.15
N VAL A 8 -7.52 -2.36 5.15
CA VAL A 8 -6.22 -2.09 4.49
C VAL A 8 -5.13 -3.00 5.03
N THR A 9 -5.04 -3.13 6.35
CA THR A 9 -4.04 -3.96 7.02
C THR A 9 -4.25 -5.46 6.71
N LEU A 10 -5.50 -5.93 6.65
CA LEU A 10 -5.82 -7.30 6.25
C LEU A 10 -5.50 -7.60 4.78
N ILE A 11 -5.64 -6.63 3.87
CA ILE A 11 -5.25 -6.78 2.46
C ILE A 11 -3.73 -7.00 2.35
N ILE A 12 -2.93 -6.25 3.12
CA ILE A 12 -1.46 -6.42 3.14
C ILE A 12 -1.09 -7.80 3.70
N LEU A 13 -1.75 -8.24 4.78
CA LEU A 13 -1.56 -9.58 5.34
C LEU A 13 -1.90 -10.68 4.33
N THR A 14 -2.97 -10.49 3.56
CA THR A 14 -3.38 -11.46 2.53
C THR A 14 -2.30 -11.59 1.44
N SER A 15 -1.72 -10.48 1.00
CA SER A 15 -0.60 -10.47 0.05
C SER A 15 0.61 -11.25 0.57
N PHE A 16 0.97 -11.05 1.85
CA PHE A 16 2.01 -11.82 2.52
C PHE A 16 1.71 -13.33 2.55
N LEU A 17 0.49 -13.72 2.96
CA LEU A 17 0.10 -15.12 3.04
C LEU A 17 0.12 -15.80 1.66
N ILE A 18 -0.30 -15.11 0.61
CA ILE A 18 -0.22 -15.60 -0.78
C ILE A 18 1.25 -15.84 -1.17
N ALA A 19 2.14 -14.89 -0.89
CA ALA A 19 3.57 -15.05 -1.21
C ALA A 19 4.19 -16.25 -0.50
N VAL A 20 3.87 -16.44 0.79
CA VAL A 20 4.33 -17.58 1.60
C VAL A 20 3.78 -18.90 1.04
N TYR A 21 2.49 -18.95 0.71
CA TYR A 21 1.86 -20.13 0.11
C TYR A 21 2.51 -20.53 -1.22
N LEU A 22 2.92 -19.55 -2.03
CA LEU A 22 3.63 -19.76 -3.29
C LEU A 22 5.15 -20.02 -3.12
N GLY A 23 5.66 -20.08 -1.89
CA GLY A 23 7.08 -20.29 -1.60
C GLY A 23 7.99 -19.09 -1.94
N LYS A 24 7.42 -17.91 -2.19
CA LYS A 24 8.14 -16.68 -2.56
C LYS A 24 8.58 -15.88 -1.31
N TYR A 25 9.31 -16.53 -0.40
CA TYR A 25 9.62 -15.99 0.93
C TYR A 25 10.35 -14.64 0.89
N TYR A 26 11.39 -14.49 0.05
CA TYR A 26 12.11 -13.21 -0.08
C TYR A 26 11.21 -12.07 -0.56
N ALA A 27 10.32 -12.34 -1.50
CA ALA A 27 9.38 -11.36 -2.04
C ALA A 27 8.24 -11.02 -1.06
N SER A 28 8.03 -11.87 -0.03
CA SER A 28 7.01 -11.68 1.01
C SER A 28 7.42 -10.72 2.13
N ILE A 29 8.74 -10.55 2.37
CA ILE A 29 9.29 -9.72 3.45
C ILE A 29 8.75 -8.28 3.41
N PRO A 30 8.72 -7.57 2.26
CA PRO A 30 8.12 -6.23 2.18
C PRO A 30 6.69 -6.17 2.71
N ALA A 31 5.84 -7.11 2.31
CA ALA A 31 4.44 -7.12 2.71
C ALA A 31 4.29 -7.34 4.23
N LEU A 32 5.12 -8.22 4.82
CA LEU A 32 5.12 -8.44 6.26
C LEU A 32 5.59 -7.20 7.04
N VAL A 33 6.68 -6.58 6.60
CA VAL A 33 7.23 -5.37 7.25
C VAL A 33 6.20 -4.25 7.22
N VAL A 34 5.61 -3.99 6.06
CA VAL A 34 4.56 -2.96 5.90
C VAL A 34 3.33 -3.29 6.74
N PHE A 35 2.92 -4.56 6.81
CA PHE A 35 1.82 -4.97 7.69
C PHE A 35 2.10 -4.60 9.16
N ILE A 36 3.27 -4.99 9.68
CA ILE A 36 3.65 -4.76 11.07
C ILE A 36 3.72 -3.26 11.37
N THR A 37 4.39 -2.47 10.51
CA THR A 37 4.52 -1.03 10.74
C THR A 37 3.20 -0.31 10.64
N SER A 38 2.31 -0.76 9.74
CA SER A 38 0.98 -0.18 9.61
C SER A 38 0.11 -0.50 10.83
N VAL A 39 0.12 -1.73 11.35
CA VAL A 39 -0.55 -2.05 12.63
C VAL A 39 -0.01 -1.17 13.75
N TYR A 40 1.31 -1.02 13.83
CA TYR A 40 1.97 -0.22 14.86
C TYR A 40 1.57 1.26 14.78
N PHE A 41 1.55 1.85 13.57
CA PHE A 41 1.07 3.21 13.35
C PHE A 41 -0.41 3.37 13.70
N TRP A 42 -1.29 2.52 13.17
CA TRP A 42 -2.74 2.64 13.36
C TRP A 42 -3.21 2.35 14.79
N SER A 43 -2.36 1.75 15.63
CA SER A 43 -2.62 1.62 17.06
C SER A 43 -2.54 2.96 17.81
N ASN A 44 -1.74 3.92 17.32
CA ASN A 44 -1.65 5.28 17.86
C ASN A 44 -1.23 6.28 16.76
N PRO A 45 -2.19 6.76 15.93
CA PRO A 45 -1.89 7.59 14.78
C PRO A 45 -1.44 9.02 15.12
N GLU A 46 -1.58 9.47 16.37
CA GLU A 46 -1.11 10.79 16.82
C GLU A 46 0.41 10.82 17.05
N ASP A 47 1.04 9.65 17.20
CA ASP A 47 2.48 9.53 17.36
C ASP A 47 3.20 9.63 16.01
N LYS A 48 3.76 10.81 15.75
CA LYS A 48 4.49 11.14 14.51
C LYS A 48 5.65 10.18 14.24
N THR A 49 6.31 9.65 15.26
CA THR A 49 7.43 8.71 15.06
C THR A 49 6.93 7.43 14.38
N ARG A 50 5.77 6.91 14.79
CA ARG A 50 5.18 5.70 14.18
C ARG A 50 4.77 5.94 12.74
N MET A 51 4.21 7.11 12.46
CA MET A 51 3.87 7.54 11.11
C MET A 51 5.13 7.55 10.22
N TYR A 52 6.23 8.14 10.67
CA TYR A 52 7.47 8.17 9.89
C TYR A 52 8.06 6.78 9.68
N ILE A 53 8.03 5.90 10.69
CA ILE A 53 8.46 4.51 10.56
C ILE A 53 7.64 3.79 9.48
N ASP A 54 6.32 3.92 9.50
CA ASP A 54 5.43 3.30 8.52
C ASP A 54 5.68 3.84 7.10
N ILE A 55 5.82 5.16 6.95
CA ILE A 55 6.17 5.78 5.65
C ILE A 55 7.48 5.21 5.11
N ILE A 56 8.54 5.16 5.91
CA ILE A 56 9.84 4.63 5.49
C ILE A 56 9.71 3.16 5.08
N ALA A 57 9.02 2.35 5.88
CA ALA A 57 8.80 0.93 5.60
C ALA A 57 8.05 0.70 4.28
N VAL A 58 6.98 1.47 4.02
CA VAL A 58 6.23 1.43 2.76
C VAL A 58 7.11 1.78 1.57
N GLN A 59 7.92 2.85 1.67
CA GLN A 59 8.80 3.27 0.58
C GLN A 59 9.89 2.23 0.28
N ILE A 60 10.54 1.69 1.32
CA ILE A 60 11.54 0.63 1.17
C ILE A 60 10.91 -0.64 0.58
N GLY A 61 9.73 -1.03 1.08
CA GLY A 61 9.01 -2.21 0.60
C GLY A 61 8.59 -2.09 -0.87
N MET A 62 8.13 -0.91 -1.29
CA MET A 62 7.79 -0.62 -2.68
C MET A 62 9.04 -0.65 -3.57
N TYR A 63 10.13 -0.01 -3.15
CA TYR A 63 11.39 -0.02 -3.91
C TYR A 63 11.92 -1.45 -4.11
N PHE A 64 11.93 -2.24 -3.04
CA PHE A 64 12.33 -3.65 -3.10
C PHE A 64 11.42 -4.43 -4.06
N SER A 65 10.11 -4.24 -4.01
CA SER A 65 9.16 -4.96 -4.88
C SER A 65 9.38 -4.61 -6.35
N ILE A 66 9.63 -3.34 -6.68
CA ILE A 66 9.98 -2.92 -8.05
C ILE A 66 11.30 -3.54 -8.49
N PHE A 67 12.34 -3.49 -7.65
CA PHE A 67 13.63 -4.09 -7.95
C PHE A 67 13.50 -5.61 -8.20
N TYR A 68 12.78 -6.31 -7.31
CA TYR A 68 12.54 -7.74 -7.43
C TYR A 68 11.78 -8.09 -8.72
N ALA A 69 10.69 -7.36 -9.02
CA ALA A 69 9.96 -7.54 -10.27
C ALA A 69 10.85 -7.33 -11.50
N TYR A 70 11.69 -6.29 -11.49
CA TYR A 70 12.61 -5.98 -12.57
C TYR A 70 13.66 -7.09 -12.78
N SER A 71 14.19 -7.66 -11.70
CA SER A 71 15.21 -8.70 -11.76
C SER A 71 14.68 -10.07 -12.20
N TYR A 72 13.42 -10.39 -11.89
CA TYR A 72 12.91 -11.76 -12.01
C TYR A 72 11.73 -11.94 -12.98
N MET A 73 11.23 -10.88 -13.60
CA MET A 73 10.21 -10.96 -14.65
C MET A 73 10.77 -10.71 -16.04
N ASP A 74 10.12 -11.29 -17.06
CA ASP A 74 10.33 -10.83 -18.43
C ASP A 74 9.76 -9.42 -18.65
N SER A 75 10.25 -8.74 -19.69
CA SER A 75 9.88 -7.36 -20.01
C SER A 75 8.38 -7.14 -20.22
N LYS A 76 7.63 -8.14 -20.71
CA LYS A 76 6.20 -7.99 -20.93
C LYS A 76 5.46 -8.01 -19.59
N LYS A 77 5.78 -8.99 -18.74
CA LYS A 77 5.19 -9.11 -17.39
C LYS A 77 5.57 -7.92 -16.51
N PHE A 78 6.81 -7.47 -16.55
CA PHE A 78 7.26 -6.30 -15.79
C PHE A 78 6.50 -5.04 -16.17
N ARG A 79 6.24 -4.81 -17.47
CA ARG A 79 5.40 -3.70 -17.92
C ARG A 79 3.99 -3.78 -17.35
N THR A 80 3.38 -4.96 -17.37
CA THR A 80 2.05 -5.18 -16.75
C THR A 80 2.07 -4.88 -15.25
N TYR A 81 3.06 -5.39 -14.52
CA TYR A 81 3.27 -5.10 -13.10
C TYR A 81 3.35 -3.59 -12.83
N ILE A 82 4.21 -2.87 -13.56
CA ILE A 82 4.37 -1.42 -13.37
C ILE A 82 3.09 -0.66 -13.75
N SER A 83 2.36 -1.07 -14.79
CA SER A 83 1.09 -0.41 -15.15
C SER A 83 0.03 -0.56 -14.05
N ILE A 84 -0.09 -1.73 -13.44
CA ILE A 84 -1.00 -1.95 -12.30
C ILE A 84 -0.54 -1.11 -11.11
N LEU A 85 0.75 -1.13 -10.78
CA LEU A 85 1.30 -0.35 -9.67
C LEU A 85 1.07 1.15 -9.88
N ALA A 86 1.30 1.67 -11.09
CA ALA A 86 1.09 3.06 -11.44
C ALA A 86 -0.38 3.48 -11.25
N ALA A 87 -1.34 2.61 -11.59
CA ALA A 87 -2.76 2.87 -11.31
C ALA A 87 -2.99 3.05 -9.80
N GLY A 88 -2.41 2.20 -8.95
CA GLY A 88 -2.49 2.35 -7.48
C GLY A 88 -1.85 3.65 -6.98
N LEU A 89 -0.71 4.04 -7.53
CA LEU A 89 -0.03 5.30 -7.19
C LEU A 89 -0.86 6.54 -7.53
N ILE A 90 -1.64 6.51 -8.62
CA ILE A 90 -2.56 7.60 -8.97
C ILE A 90 -3.62 7.79 -7.88
N TYR A 91 -4.17 6.71 -7.32
CA TYR A 91 -5.12 6.80 -6.21
C TYR A 91 -4.50 7.44 -4.96
N TYR A 92 -3.25 7.09 -4.64
CA TYR A 92 -2.54 7.74 -3.54
C TYR A 92 -2.28 9.23 -3.79
N LEU A 93 -1.93 9.61 -5.03
CA LEU A 93 -1.77 11.02 -5.39
C LEU A 93 -3.07 11.80 -5.19
N PHE A 94 -4.21 11.25 -5.60
CA PHE A 94 -5.50 11.89 -5.35
C PHE A 94 -5.83 11.94 -3.84
N ALA A 95 -5.54 10.88 -3.08
CA ALA A 95 -5.74 10.90 -1.63
C ALA A 95 -4.92 12.01 -0.95
N ILE A 96 -3.66 12.18 -1.35
CA ILE A 96 -2.78 13.25 -0.85
C ILE A 96 -3.29 14.63 -1.28
N LEU A 97 -3.72 14.78 -2.53
CA LEU A 97 -4.24 16.04 -3.05
C LEU A 97 -5.49 16.47 -2.27
N ILE A 98 -6.43 15.55 -2.04
CA ILE A 98 -7.64 15.80 -1.27
C ILE A 98 -7.32 16.12 0.20
N TRP A 99 -6.36 15.41 0.79
CA TRP A 99 -5.89 15.72 2.14
C TRP A 99 -5.26 17.12 2.24
N ASN A 100 -4.51 17.54 1.22
CA ASN A 100 -3.85 18.85 1.19
C ASN A 100 -4.78 20.00 0.78
N LEU A 101 -5.97 19.73 0.25
CA LEU A 101 -7.03 20.72 0.06
C LEU A 101 -7.69 21.17 1.38
N ASN A 102 -7.15 20.72 2.53
CA ASN A 102 -7.52 21.10 3.90
C ASN A 102 -7.87 22.59 4.14
N PRO A 103 -7.17 23.61 3.57
CA PRO A 103 -7.56 25.00 3.81
C PRO A 103 -8.95 25.38 3.26
N TYR A 104 -9.55 24.56 2.39
CA TYR A 104 -10.91 24.74 1.88
C TYR A 104 -11.96 23.82 2.54
N ILE A 105 -11.54 22.99 3.50
CA ILE A 105 -12.41 22.07 4.22
C ILE A 105 -12.99 22.81 5.43
N THR A 106 -14.28 23.13 5.39
CA THR A 106 -15.04 23.62 6.55
C THR A 106 -15.37 22.47 7.50
N GLU A 107 -15.72 22.79 8.76
CA GLU A 107 -16.15 21.77 9.75
C GLU A 107 -17.34 20.93 9.26
N GLU A 108 -18.27 21.54 8.50
CA GLU A 108 -19.42 20.84 7.89
C GLU A 108 -18.99 19.75 6.88
N ASN A 109 -17.86 19.94 6.20
CA ASN A 109 -17.45 19.11 5.07
C ASN A 109 -16.33 18.15 5.45
N ALA A 110 -15.67 18.34 6.60
CA ALA A 110 -14.49 17.59 7.04
C ALA A 110 -14.71 16.07 7.07
N GLY A 111 -15.89 15.61 7.49
CA GLY A 111 -16.23 14.18 7.50
C GLY A 111 -16.26 13.55 6.11
N PHE A 112 -16.78 14.27 5.11
CA PHE A 112 -16.85 13.83 3.72
C PHE A 112 -15.46 13.71 3.09
N TYR A 113 -14.63 14.75 3.21
CA TYR A 113 -13.27 14.75 2.67
C TYR A 113 -12.37 13.71 3.33
N LYS A 114 -12.51 13.50 4.64
CA LYS A 114 -11.83 12.43 5.37
C LYS A 114 -12.24 11.05 4.83
N THR A 115 -13.53 10.84 4.58
CA THR A 115 -14.06 9.58 4.04
C THR A 115 -13.53 9.32 2.64
N ILE A 116 -13.59 10.31 1.74
CA ILE A 116 -13.05 10.16 0.38
C ILE A 116 -11.54 9.89 0.39
N THR A 117 -10.78 10.63 1.19
CA THR A 117 -9.33 10.40 1.32
C THR A 117 -9.03 8.97 1.74
N LEU A 118 -9.75 8.46 2.75
CA LEU A 118 -9.60 7.08 3.21
C LEU A 118 -10.00 6.06 2.15
N MET A 119 -11.07 6.30 1.39
CA MET A 119 -11.50 5.42 0.30
C MET A 119 -10.45 5.35 -0.82
N LEU A 120 -9.93 6.50 -1.27
CA LEU A 120 -8.90 6.55 -2.30
C LEU A 120 -7.60 5.89 -1.84
N HIS A 121 -7.17 6.14 -0.61
CA HIS A 121 -6.01 5.48 -0.02
C HIS A 121 -6.19 3.96 0.05
N SER A 122 -7.38 3.49 0.48
CA SER A 122 -7.70 2.07 0.55
C SER A 122 -7.69 1.42 -0.85
N MET A 123 -8.23 2.11 -1.86
CA MET A 123 -8.21 1.64 -3.25
C MET A 123 -6.79 1.57 -3.81
N GLY A 124 -5.97 2.59 -3.57
CA GLY A 124 -4.55 2.56 -3.93
C GLY A 124 -3.81 1.38 -3.30
N THR A 125 -4.11 1.08 -2.03
CA THR A 125 -3.51 -0.06 -1.31
C THR A 125 -3.95 -1.41 -1.87
N LEU A 126 -5.23 -1.54 -2.23
CA LEU A 126 -5.75 -2.75 -2.87
C LEU A 126 -5.04 -3.01 -4.21
N ILE A 127 -4.94 -1.99 -5.06
CA ILE A 127 -4.33 -2.12 -6.39
C ILE A 127 -2.82 -2.40 -6.28
N ALA A 128 -2.12 -1.72 -5.36
CA ALA A 128 -0.70 -1.97 -5.12
C ALA A 128 -0.45 -3.41 -4.63
N ASN A 129 -1.28 -3.92 -3.71
CA ASN A 129 -1.20 -5.32 -3.29
C ASN A 129 -1.54 -6.29 -4.41
N TYR A 130 -2.51 -5.99 -5.26
CA TYR A 130 -2.79 -6.79 -6.44
C TYR A 130 -1.59 -6.86 -7.38
N SER A 131 -0.85 -5.76 -7.54
CA SER A 131 0.41 -5.75 -8.29
C SER A 131 1.46 -6.70 -7.70
N ASN A 132 1.61 -6.70 -6.36
CA ASN A 132 2.50 -7.64 -5.67
C ASN A 132 2.06 -9.09 -5.83
N VAL A 133 0.76 -9.38 -5.74
CA VAL A 133 0.22 -10.73 -5.99
C VAL A 133 0.47 -11.17 -7.43
N PHE A 134 0.24 -10.29 -8.40
CA PHE A 134 0.60 -10.54 -9.79
C PHE A 134 2.09 -10.87 -9.91
N MET A 135 2.96 -10.14 -9.20
CA MET A 135 4.38 -10.45 -9.17
C MET A 135 4.67 -11.85 -8.64
N TYR A 136 4.08 -12.23 -7.51
CA TYR A 136 4.31 -13.54 -6.91
C TYR A 136 3.89 -14.70 -7.82
N LEU A 137 2.81 -14.51 -8.59
CA LEU A 137 2.31 -15.51 -9.54
C LEU A 137 3.12 -15.61 -10.83
N THR A 138 3.95 -14.62 -11.15
CA THR A 138 4.55 -14.48 -12.47
C THR A 138 6.07 -14.59 -12.49
N VAL A 139 6.72 -14.34 -11.35
CA VAL A 139 8.13 -14.60 -11.11
C VAL A 139 8.36 -16.12 -11.08
N LEU A 140 9.28 -16.58 -11.91
CA LEU A 140 9.71 -17.99 -11.97
C LEU A 140 10.35 -18.42 -10.65
#